data_AF-B8BW55-F1
#
_entry.id   AF-B8BW55-F1
#
_cell.length_a   1.000
_cell.length_b   1.000
_cell.length_c   1.000
_cell.angle_alpha   90.00
_cell.angle_beta   90.00
_cell.angle_gamma   90.00
#
_symmetry.space_group_name_H-M   'P 1'
#
loop_
_entity.id
_entity.type
_entity.pdbx_description
1 polymer ?
#
loop_
_entity_poly.entity_id
_entity_poly.type
_entity_poly.pdbx_seq_one_letter_code
_entity_poly.pdbx_strand_id
1 'polypeptide(L)'
;MVVLRFFILAAAAILPFSHSFAPSHNNVGVRKTLHMGLSTDEGCAAKPFEKKKIAIAGVGGYLGAVTFGFLQRSASIYGTGIASGNSPRAITATGTGAEALNKVLTPCFRLAYAGEDLVRLCKLSGMYNAVTGDPYDNGAANANHVGERLKSFDAVILGTTYQLEQRTVTGNTYEVTPNDKTFEFYLDERYGANEDKSPADDSDTHIEIFKTAIQACKESGTVKHVVVLETLRTKNPSEFVNVLENEEGITYTYIRLKSPLKKDLTFSFEKGVQDKLEVVCLPKGSPIHPNDTTPLDGETAIYREDIAALIVQSLMTFNWGGSRIIEVSSSNKPVEAGPPVRNPKYDKEWCPNSDVLAGILRAL
;
A
#
# COMPACT_ATOMS: atom_id res chain seq x y z
N MET A 1 -52.66 -45.40 12.37
CA MET A 1 -53.24 -45.46 13.74
C MET A 1 -52.23 -44.87 14.71
N VAL A 2 -52.64 -43.78 15.40
CA VAL A 2 -52.13 -43.23 16.69
C VAL A 2 -50.63 -42.84 16.71
N VAL A 3 -50.14 -41.60 16.69
CA VAL A 3 -50.44 -40.28 17.34
C VAL A 3 -50.56 -40.32 18.87
N LEU A 4 -49.48 -39.97 19.58
CA LEU A 4 -49.46 -39.44 20.95
C LEU A 4 -48.12 -38.69 21.14
N ARG A 5 -48.01 -37.37 20.96
CA ARG A 5 -48.30 -36.26 21.90
C ARG A 5 -47.82 -36.50 23.35
N PHE A 6 -46.73 -35.82 23.71
CA PHE A 6 -46.52 -35.29 25.06
C PHE A 6 -46.29 -33.78 24.98
N PHE A 7 -47.27 -33.05 25.48
CA PHE A 7 -47.22 -31.64 25.84
C PHE A 7 -46.93 -31.56 27.34
N ILE A 8 -45.99 -30.71 27.75
CA ILE A 8 -46.02 -30.11 29.09
C ILE A 8 -45.84 -28.60 28.91
N LEU A 9 -46.91 -27.87 29.20
CA LEU A 9 -46.95 -26.44 29.46
C LEU A 9 -46.34 -26.16 30.85
N ALA A 10 -45.56 -25.09 30.96
CA ALA A 10 -45.50 -24.29 32.19
C ALA A 10 -45.22 -22.83 31.83
N ALA A 11 -46.10 -21.96 32.28
CA ALA A 11 -46.14 -20.54 31.99
C ALA A 11 -45.48 -19.70 33.10
N ALA A 12 -44.96 -18.55 32.67
CA ALA A 12 -44.94 -17.24 33.34
C ALA A 12 -44.43 -17.10 34.79
N ALA A 13 -43.32 -16.35 34.92
CA ALA A 13 -43.18 -15.31 35.95
C ALA A 13 -42.23 -14.22 35.45
N ILE A 14 -42.81 -13.11 34.99
CA ILE A 14 -42.12 -11.83 34.73
C ILE A 14 -42.18 -11.05 36.05
N LEU A 15 -41.03 -10.72 36.62
CA LEU A 15 -40.91 -9.75 37.71
C LEU A 15 -40.16 -8.51 37.19
N PRO A 16 -40.74 -7.30 37.31
CA PRO A 16 -40.03 -6.07 37.00
C PRO A 16 -39.25 -5.61 38.24
N PHE A 17 -37.93 -5.58 38.17
CA PHE A 17 -37.11 -4.83 39.13
C PHE A 17 -37.02 -3.37 38.65
N SER A 18 -37.87 -2.53 39.22
CA SER A 18 -37.77 -1.08 39.16
C SER A 18 -36.79 -0.61 40.24
N HIS A 19 -35.56 -0.24 39.86
CA HIS A 19 -34.72 0.62 40.68
C HIS A 19 -34.73 2.03 40.11
N SER A 20 -35.46 2.90 40.80
CA SER A 20 -35.35 4.35 40.71
C SER A 20 -33.97 4.77 41.21
N PHE A 21 -33.11 5.26 40.30
CA PHE A 21 -31.94 6.05 40.66
C PHE A 21 -32.23 7.53 40.41
N ALA A 22 -32.16 8.31 41.48
CA ALA A 22 -32.31 9.76 41.49
C ALA A 22 -31.17 10.44 40.70
N PRO A 23 -31.43 11.56 39.99
CA PRO A 23 -30.38 12.32 39.34
C PRO A 23 -29.65 13.17 40.37
N SER A 24 -28.40 12.82 40.67
CA SER A 24 -27.46 13.72 41.35
C SER A 24 -26.96 14.76 40.36
N HIS A 25 -27.16 16.03 40.72
CA HIS A 25 -26.60 17.18 40.05
C HIS A 25 -25.06 17.19 40.08
N ASN A 26 -24.51 17.84 39.04
CA ASN A 26 -23.19 18.45 38.95
C ASN A 26 -21.97 17.52 38.78
N ASN A 27 -21.71 17.18 37.52
CA ASN A 27 -20.37 17.36 36.98
C ASN A 27 -20.47 17.75 35.51
N VAL A 28 -20.12 18.99 35.19
CA VAL A 28 -19.95 19.49 33.82
C VAL A 28 -18.69 18.83 33.26
N GLY A 29 -18.80 17.54 32.95
CA GLY A 29 -17.90 16.86 32.03
C GLY A 29 -18.28 17.34 30.64
N VAL A 30 -17.44 18.17 30.05
CA VAL A 30 -17.50 18.50 28.62
C VAL A 30 -17.48 17.16 27.87
N ARG A 31 -18.66 16.67 27.48
CA ARG A 31 -18.78 15.67 26.43
C ARG A 31 -18.17 16.33 25.20
N LYS A 32 -16.91 16.01 24.90
CA LYS A 32 -16.37 16.15 23.56
C LYS A 32 -17.21 15.24 22.67
N THR A 33 -18.34 15.76 22.19
CA THR A 33 -18.92 15.30 20.94
C THR A 33 -17.79 15.34 19.92
N LEU A 34 -17.51 14.20 19.29
CA LEU A 34 -16.67 14.14 18.09
C LEU A 34 -17.39 14.95 17.02
N HIS A 35 -17.15 16.26 17.01
CA HIS A 35 -17.38 17.07 15.82
C HIS A 35 -16.40 16.53 14.78
N MET A 36 -16.89 15.60 13.94
CA MET A 36 -16.31 15.37 12.63
C MET A 36 -16.55 16.65 11.84
N GLY A 37 -15.74 17.67 12.10
CA GLY A 37 -15.59 18.77 11.19
C GLY A 37 -15.09 18.16 9.90
N LEU A 38 -15.97 18.03 8.91
CA LEU A 38 -15.59 17.80 7.53
C LEU A 38 -14.82 19.04 7.10
N SER A 39 -13.53 19.09 7.46
CA SER A 39 -12.62 20.05 6.88
C SER A 39 -12.57 19.73 5.39
N THR A 40 -12.84 20.71 4.56
CA THR A 40 -12.85 20.58 3.09
C THR A 40 -11.46 20.30 2.51
N ASP A 41 -10.43 20.33 3.36
CA ASP A 41 -9.01 20.29 2.96
C ASP A 41 -8.34 18.94 3.28
N GLU A 42 -9.09 17.95 3.75
CA GLU A 42 -8.56 16.58 3.96
C GLU A 42 -8.45 15.79 2.65
N GLY A 43 -7.43 14.93 2.56
CA GLY A 43 -7.11 14.16 1.35
C GLY A 43 -8.21 13.17 0.95
N CYS A 44 -8.15 12.72 -0.31
CA CYS A 44 -9.25 12.00 -0.96
C CYS A 44 -9.62 10.68 -0.27
N ALA A 45 -8.68 10.04 0.42
CA ALA A 45 -8.93 8.79 1.14
C ALA A 45 -9.09 8.97 2.67
N ALA A 46 -9.08 10.20 3.18
CA ALA A 46 -9.40 10.48 4.59
C ALA A 46 -10.90 10.38 4.88
N LYS A 47 -11.75 10.64 3.87
CA LYS A 47 -13.21 10.76 4.00
C LYS A 47 -13.89 9.40 4.25
N PRO A 48 -14.42 9.13 5.47
CA PRO A 48 -14.96 7.81 5.82
C PRO A 48 -16.13 7.32 4.97
N PHE A 49 -16.91 8.26 4.43
CA PHE A 49 -18.08 8.00 3.60
C PHE A 49 -17.72 7.78 2.12
N GLU A 50 -16.52 8.14 1.69
CA GLU A 50 -15.99 7.94 0.33
C GLU A 50 -14.90 6.86 0.33
N LYS A 51 -15.30 5.62 0.64
CA LYS A 51 -14.38 4.48 0.66
C LYS A 51 -13.73 4.24 -0.70
N LYS A 52 -12.42 4.40 -0.74
CA LYS A 52 -11.54 4.11 -1.87
C LYS A 52 -11.08 2.65 -1.83
N LYS A 53 -10.82 2.13 -3.01
CA LYS A 53 -10.21 0.82 -3.27
C LYS A 53 -8.80 1.04 -3.74
N ILE A 54 -7.84 0.47 -3.02
CA ILE A 54 -6.42 0.65 -3.27
C ILE A 54 -5.82 -0.70 -3.65
N ALA A 55 -5.07 -0.72 -4.75
CA ALA A 55 -4.26 -1.85 -5.14
C ALA A 55 -2.77 -1.55 -4.99
N ILE A 56 -1.97 -2.57 -4.76
CA ILE A 56 -0.52 -2.45 -4.65
C ILE A 56 0.16 -3.56 -5.43
N ALA A 57 1.07 -3.18 -6.32
CA ALA A 57 1.89 -4.09 -7.10
C ALA A 57 3.15 -4.50 -6.33
N GLY A 58 3.53 -5.77 -6.46
CA GLY A 58 4.79 -6.28 -5.95
C GLY A 58 4.79 -6.55 -4.44
N VAL A 59 3.62 -6.86 -3.87
CA VAL A 59 3.44 -7.11 -2.43
C VAL A 59 4.23 -8.30 -1.87
N GLY A 60 4.79 -9.17 -2.73
CA GLY A 60 5.71 -10.21 -2.26
C GLY A 60 7.07 -9.66 -1.80
N GLY A 61 7.38 -8.42 -2.17
CA GLY A 61 8.53 -7.67 -1.66
C GLY A 61 8.26 -7.12 -0.27
N TYR A 62 9.30 -6.92 0.52
CA TYR A 62 9.22 -6.49 1.90
C TYR A 62 8.49 -5.15 2.04
N LEU A 63 8.90 -4.16 1.25
CA LEU A 63 8.27 -2.84 1.30
C LEU A 63 6.80 -2.92 0.87
N GLY A 64 6.50 -3.64 -0.22
CA GLY A 64 5.13 -3.85 -0.68
C GLY A 64 4.25 -4.55 0.36
N ALA A 65 4.79 -5.54 1.06
CA ALA A 65 4.08 -6.24 2.13
C ALA A 65 3.82 -5.35 3.35
N VAL A 66 4.81 -4.56 3.78
CA VAL A 66 4.65 -3.64 4.91
C VAL A 66 3.62 -2.55 4.57
N THR A 67 3.68 -1.99 3.35
CA THR A 67 2.66 -1.03 2.86
C THR A 67 1.26 -1.67 2.84
N PHE A 68 1.13 -2.91 2.36
CA PHE A 68 -0.14 -3.63 2.40
C PHE A 68 -0.66 -3.83 3.83
N GLY A 69 0.22 -4.21 4.77
CA GLY A 69 -0.14 -4.36 6.18
C GLY A 69 -0.64 -3.06 6.81
N PHE A 70 0.00 -1.94 6.51
CA PHE A 70 -0.46 -0.62 6.94
C PHE A 70 -1.80 -0.20 6.30
N LEU A 71 -2.03 -0.55 5.02
CA LEU A 71 -3.33 -0.36 4.38
C LEU A 71 -4.42 -1.20 5.07
N GLN A 72 -4.16 -2.46 5.41
CA GLN A 72 -5.13 -3.30 6.15
C GLN A 72 -5.40 -2.76 7.57
N ARG A 73 -4.38 -2.23 8.25
CA ARG A 73 -4.57 -1.59 9.56
C ARG A 73 -5.38 -0.31 9.47
N SER A 74 -5.08 0.54 8.48
CA SER A 74 -5.83 1.79 8.30
C SER A 74 -7.28 1.55 7.92
N ALA A 75 -7.54 0.52 7.11
CA ALA A 75 -8.85 0.01 6.77
C ALA A 75 -9.68 -0.50 7.96
N SER A 76 -9.02 -1.07 8.98
CA SER A 76 -9.70 -1.70 10.12
C SER A 76 -9.93 -0.77 11.31
N ILE A 77 -8.98 0.11 11.60
CA ILE A 77 -9.01 0.97 12.80
C ILE A 77 -9.85 2.23 12.59
N TYR A 78 -9.97 2.65 11.34
CA TYR A 78 -10.80 3.77 10.98
C TYR A 78 -11.79 3.26 9.96
N GLY A 79 -13.02 3.72 10.05
CA GLY A 79 -13.85 3.78 8.84
C GLY A 79 -13.24 4.70 7.77
N THR A 80 -11.91 4.91 7.71
CA THR A 80 -11.19 5.70 6.72
C THR A 80 -11.71 5.38 5.34
N GLY A 81 -11.62 6.37 4.46
CA GLY A 81 -11.87 6.15 3.05
C GLY A 81 -10.87 5.20 2.39
N ILE A 82 -10.11 4.35 3.09
CA ILE A 82 -9.06 3.47 2.51
C ILE A 82 -9.47 2.00 2.37
N ALA A 83 -10.68 1.62 2.77
CA ALA A 83 -11.21 0.31 2.42
C ALA A 83 -12.72 0.26 2.27
N SER A 84 -13.14 -0.02 1.03
CA SER A 84 -14.38 -0.76 0.78
C SER A 84 -14.07 -2.27 0.72
N GLY A 85 -15.11 -3.11 0.69
CA GLY A 85 -14.94 -4.57 0.65
C GLY A 85 -13.94 -4.98 -0.43
N ASN A 86 -13.10 -5.98 -0.13
CA ASN A 86 -12.07 -6.50 -1.03
C ASN A 86 -10.89 -5.54 -1.32
N SER A 87 -10.59 -4.59 -0.40
CA SER A 87 -9.45 -3.65 -0.43
C SER A 87 -8.74 -3.60 0.95
N PRO A 88 -7.41 -3.42 1.04
CA PRO A 88 -6.46 -3.29 -0.08
C PRO A 88 -6.31 -4.57 -0.91
N ARG A 89 -5.90 -4.41 -2.17
CA ARG A 89 -5.65 -5.51 -3.11
C ARG A 89 -4.17 -5.71 -3.35
N ALA A 90 -3.71 -6.92 -3.09
CA ALA A 90 -2.40 -7.39 -3.48
C ALA A 90 -2.39 -7.73 -4.97
N ILE A 91 -1.44 -7.20 -5.74
CA ILE A 91 -1.17 -7.59 -7.13
C ILE A 91 0.19 -8.29 -7.18
N THR A 92 0.18 -9.54 -7.65
CA THR A 92 1.38 -10.38 -7.84
C THR A 92 1.27 -11.13 -9.17
N ALA A 93 2.37 -11.69 -9.67
CA ALA A 93 2.31 -12.52 -10.87
C ALA A 93 1.83 -13.94 -10.54
N THR A 94 2.25 -14.52 -9.41
CA THR A 94 1.98 -15.91 -9.05
C THR A 94 1.55 -16.06 -7.59
N GLY A 95 1.15 -17.28 -7.22
CA GLY A 95 0.90 -17.65 -5.81
C GLY A 95 2.13 -17.47 -4.91
N THR A 96 3.34 -17.52 -5.47
CA THR A 96 4.58 -17.28 -4.72
C THR A 96 4.63 -15.89 -4.11
N GLY A 97 4.18 -14.86 -4.84
CA GLY A 97 4.07 -13.50 -4.32
C GLY A 97 3.09 -13.40 -3.14
N ALA A 98 1.97 -14.13 -3.20
CA ALA A 98 0.98 -14.19 -2.12
C ALA A 98 1.52 -14.91 -0.86
N GLU A 99 2.26 -15.99 -1.05
CA GLU A 99 2.96 -16.66 0.05
C GLU A 99 4.02 -15.74 0.70
N ALA A 100 4.81 -15.05 -0.13
CA ALA A 100 5.84 -14.12 0.33
C ALA A 100 5.24 -12.94 1.12
N LEU A 101 4.11 -12.39 0.66
CA LEU A 101 3.35 -11.37 1.39
C LEU A 101 3.01 -11.83 2.80
N ASN A 102 2.38 -13.01 2.93
CA ASN A 102 1.92 -13.51 4.22
C ASN A 102 3.08 -13.86 5.18
N LYS A 103 4.28 -14.17 4.67
CA LYS A 103 5.50 -14.35 5.48
C LYS A 103 5.97 -13.07 6.16
N VAL A 104 5.69 -11.90 5.58
CA VAL A 104 5.97 -10.59 6.19
C VAL A 104 4.80 -10.13 7.08
N LEU A 105 3.56 -10.28 6.61
CA LEU A 105 2.39 -9.81 7.36
C LEU A 105 2.26 -10.48 8.72
N THR A 106 2.35 -11.82 8.76
CA THR A 106 2.11 -12.59 9.99
C THR A 106 2.98 -12.15 11.18
N PRO A 107 4.32 -11.99 11.03
CA PRO A 107 5.16 -11.52 12.14
C PRO A 107 5.07 -10.01 12.40
N CYS A 108 4.87 -9.18 11.38
CA CYS A 108 4.94 -7.72 11.53
C CYS A 108 3.60 -7.07 11.89
N PHE A 109 2.47 -7.70 11.57
CA PHE A 109 1.12 -7.15 11.69
C PHE A 109 0.17 -8.13 12.39
N ARG A 110 -0.29 -7.76 13.60
CA ARG A 110 -1.18 -8.62 14.40
C ARG A 110 -2.50 -8.89 13.67
N LEU A 111 -2.83 -10.17 13.48
CA LEU A 111 -4.05 -10.65 12.80
C LEU A 111 -4.18 -10.21 11.33
N ALA A 112 -3.10 -9.72 10.71
CA ALA A 112 -3.09 -9.41 9.28
C ALA A 112 -2.84 -10.66 8.47
N TYR A 113 -3.62 -10.82 7.40
CA TYR A 113 -3.50 -11.91 6.45
C TYR A 113 -4.11 -11.48 5.11
N ALA A 114 -3.53 -11.95 4.02
CA ALA A 114 -4.05 -11.77 2.68
C ALA A 114 -4.50 -13.13 2.13
N GLY A 115 -5.81 -13.35 2.16
CA GLY A 115 -6.43 -14.50 1.50
C GLY A 115 -6.50 -14.33 -0.02
N GLU A 116 -6.93 -15.38 -0.72
CA GLU A 116 -7.13 -15.35 -2.18
C GLU A 116 -8.08 -14.23 -2.60
N ASP A 117 -9.07 -13.93 -1.76
CA ASP A 117 -10.03 -12.86 -1.94
C ASP A 117 -9.41 -11.46 -1.88
N LEU A 118 -8.16 -11.30 -1.41
CA LEU A 118 -7.38 -10.06 -1.36
C LEU A 118 -6.16 -10.06 -2.29
N VAL A 119 -5.94 -11.13 -3.04
CA VAL A 119 -4.88 -11.25 -4.04
C VAL A 119 -5.49 -11.16 -5.45
N ARG A 120 -4.79 -10.52 -6.38
CA ARG A 120 -5.07 -10.55 -7.82
C ARG A 120 -3.79 -10.96 -8.51
N LEU A 121 -3.88 -12.02 -9.30
CA LEU A 121 -2.78 -12.45 -10.14
C LEU A 121 -2.84 -11.70 -11.47
N CYS A 122 -1.74 -11.03 -11.82
CA CYS A 122 -1.63 -10.17 -13.00
C CYS A 122 -0.25 -10.34 -13.65
N LYS A 123 -0.23 -10.43 -14.98
CA LYS A 123 0.99 -10.40 -15.77
C LYS A 123 1.31 -8.96 -16.18
N LEU A 124 2.27 -8.32 -15.50
CA LEU A 124 2.62 -6.92 -15.83
C LEU A 124 3.66 -6.79 -16.96
N SER A 125 4.42 -7.84 -17.24
CA SER A 125 5.38 -7.88 -18.34
C SER A 125 4.72 -8.38 -19.63
N GLY A 126 4.95 -7.70 -20.76
CA GLY A 126 4.79 -8.33 -22.07
C GLY A 126 5.70 -9.55 -22.16
N MET A 127 5.34 -10.54 -22.97
CA MET A 127 6.22 -11.70 -23.15
C MET A 127 7.38 -11.33 -24.07
N TYR A 128 8.52 -10.95 -23.48
CA TYR A 128 9.78 -11.06 -24.19
C TYR A 128 10.11 -12.53 -24.37
N ASN A 129 10.03 -13.04 -25.60
CA ASN A 129 10.49 -14.39 -25.89
C ASN A 129 12.01 -14.39 -25.89
N ALA A 130 12.61 -14.73 -24.76
CA ALA A 130 14.06 -14.82 -24.61
C ALA A 130 14.74 -15.82 -25.57
N VAL A 131 13.98 -16.70 -26.23
CA VAL A 131 14.47 -17.68 -27.20
C VAL A 131 14.44 -17.15 -28.64
N THR A 132 13.47 -16.30 -28.99
CA THR A 132 13.30 -15.82 -30.38
C THR A 132 13.63 -14.35 -30.59
N GLY A 133 13.74 -13.55 -29.53
CA GLY A 133 13.99 -12.10 -29.64
C GLY A 133 12.84 -11.31 -30.24
N ASP A 134 11.71 -11.95 -30.50
CA ASP A 134 10.52 -11.31 -31.07
C ASP A 134 9.56 -10.85 -29.96
N PRO A 135 9.01 -9.62 -30.05
CA PRO A 135 7.93 -9.19 -29.18
C PRO A 135 6.67 -9.99 -29.54
N TYR A 136 6.42 -11.06 -28.78
CA TYR A 136 5.14 -11.75 -28.80
C TYR A 136 4.22 -11.00 -27.86
N ASP A 137 3.21 -10.37 -28.45
CA ASP A 137 2.07 -9.68 -27.83
C ASP A 137 2.15 -8.15 -27.91
N ASN A 138 1.14 -7.56 -28.54
CA ASN A 138 0.98 -6.12 -28.61
C ASN A 138 0.76 -5.64 -27.18
N GLY A 139 1.66 -4.85 -26.58
CA GLY A 139 1.55 -4.40 -25.18
C GLY A 139 0.17 -3.86 -24.76
N ALA A 140 -0.63 -3.39 -25.73
CA ALA A 140 -2.04 -3.03 -25.56
C ALA A 140 -2.95 -4.20 -25.08
N ALA A 141 -2.77 -5.43 -25.57
CA ALA A 141 -3.57 -6.57 -25.13
C ALA A 141 -3.30 -6.91 -23.65
N ASN A 142 -2.03 -6.82 -23.24
CA ASN A 142 -1.65 -7.04 -21.85
C ASN A 142 -2.14 -5.91 -20.93
N ALA A 143 -2.03 -4.65 -21.38
CA ALA A 143 -2.56 -3.50 -20.64
C ALA A 143 -4.08 -3.63 -20.39
N ASN A 144 -4.84 -4.08 -21.40
CA ASN A 144 -6.28 -4.29 -21.26
C ASN A 144 -6.58 -5.37 -20.20
N HIS A 145 -5.87 -6.50 -20.25
CA HIS A 145 -6.01 -7.56 -19.25
C HIS A 145 -5.74 -7.06 -17.82
N VAL A 146 -4.65 -6.31 -17.64
CA VAL A 146 -4.32 -5.71 -16.34
C VAL A 146 -5.37 -4.66 -15.95
N GLY A 147 -5.87 -3.86 -16.91
CA GLY A 147 -6.89 -2.85 -16.71
C GLY A 147 -8.21 -3.43 -16.22
N GLU A 148 -8.62 -4.59 -16.75
CA GLU A 148 -9.77 -5.34 -16.25
C GLU A 148 -9.60 -5.79 -14.79
N ARG A 149 -8.38 -6.21 -14.41
CA ARG A 149 -8.05 -6.58 -13.03
C ARG A 149 -8.02 -5.38 -12.08
N LEU A 150 -7.71 -4.20 -12.62
CA LEU A 150 -7.73 -2.91 -11.93
C LEU A 150 -9.10 -2.23 -11.95
N LYS A 151 -10.09 -2.78 -12.67
CA LYS A 151 -11.44 -2.24 -12.71
C LYS A 151 -12.03 -2.20 -11.30
N SER A 152 -12.62 -1.06 -10.95
CA SER A 152 -13.14 -0.70 -9.63
C SER A 152 -12.12 -0.24 -8.59
N PHE A 153 -10.82 -0.18 -8.89
CA PHE A 153 -9.86 0.48 -8.00
C PHE A 153 -9.82 1.98 -8.25
N ASP A 154 -9.64 2.76 -7.19
CA ASP A 154 -9.53 4.22 -7.24
C ASP A 154 -8.06 4.68 -7.28
N ALA A 155 -7.17 3.90 -6.66
CA ALA A 155 -5.74 4.18 -6.64
C ALA A 155 -4.89 2.92 -6.72
N VAL A 156 -3.67 3.07 -7.25
CA VAL A 156 -2.68 2.00 -7.36
C VAL A 156 -1.33 2.47 -6.83
N ILE A 157 -0.62 1.60 -6.10
CA ILE A 157 0.75 1.81 -5.64
C ILE A 157 1.68 0.96 -6.52
N LEU A 158 2.68 1.61 -7.11
CA LEU A 158 3.68 1.01 -8.01
C LEU A 158 5.10 1.36 -7.56
N GLY A 159 6.05 0.49 -7.84
CA GLY A 159 7.48 0.84 -7.90
C GLY A 159 7.89 1.23 -9.32
N THR A 160 8.93 2.06 -9.44
CA THR A 160 9.65 2.26 -10.71
C THR A 160 10.29 0.97 -11.19
N THR A 161 10.92 0.23 -10.28
CA THR A 161 11.52 -1.07 -10.57
C THR A 161 11.12 -2.08 -9.51
N TYR A 162 11.40 -3.35 -9.79
CA TYR A 162 11.08 -4.47 -8.92
C TYR A 162 12.28 -5.42 -8.88
N GLN A 163 12.41 -6.22 -7.82
CA GLN A 163 13.21 -7.42 -7.95
C GLN A 163 12.39 -8.44 -8.75
N LEU A 164 12.94 -8.94 -9.86
CA LEU A 164 12.26 -9.89 -10.74
C LEU A 164 12.76 -11.32 -10.50
N GLU A 165 11.85 -12.28 -10.54
CA GLU A 165 12.20 -13.70 -10.48
C GLU A 165 11.36 -14.49 -11.49
N GLN A 166 12.02 -15.21 -12.39
CA GLN A 166 11.32 -16.04 -13.34
C GLN A 166 10.69 -17.25 -12.64
N ARG A 167 9.38 -17.44 -12.84
CA ARG A 167 8.58 -18.50 -12.23
C ARG A 167 7.70 -19.18 -13.27
N THR A 168 7.45 -20.47 -13.05
CA THR A 168 6.46 -21.21 -13.85
C THR A 168 5.07 -20.78 -13.46
N VAL A 169 4.20 -20.57 -14.45
CA VAL A 169 2.78 -20.33 -14.26
C VAL A 169 2.14 -21.63 -13.78
N THR A 170 1.60 -21.62 -12.57
CA THR A 170 0.81 -22.74 -12.04
C THR A 170 -0.65 -22.61 -12.47
N GLY A 171 -1.42 -23.70 -12.39
CA GLY A 171 -2.87 -23.62 -12.56
C GLY A 171 -3.46 -22.55 -11.63
N ASN A 172 -4.41 -21.76 -12.13
CA ASN A 172 -5.10 -20.64 -11.45
C ASN A 172 -4.43 -19.24 -11.49
N THR A 173 -3.41 -19.01 -12.32
CA THR A 173 -2.71 -17.70 -12.37
C THR A 173 -3.46 -16.64 -13.20
N TYR A 174 -3.42 -16.78 -14.52
CA TYR A 174 -4.19 -16.05 -15.53
C TYR A 174 -4.22 -16.95 -16.78
N GLU A 175 -5.10 -16.71 -17.76
CA GLU A 175 -5.44 -17.60 -18.88
C GLU A 175 -4.25 -17.95 -19.80
N VAL A 176 -3.36 -18.81 -19.31
CA VAL A 176 -2.13 -19.20 -19.99
C VAL A 176 -1.90 -20.69 -19.77
N THR A 177 -1.28 -21.33 -20.75
CA THR A 177 -0.98 -22.76 -20.75
C THR A 177 -0.14 -23.17 -19.54
N PRO A 178 -0.45 -24.32 -18.90
CA PRO A 178 0.43 -24.89 -17.89
C PRO A 178 1.84 -25.06 -18.47
N ASN A 179 2.86 -24.57 -17.76
CA ASN A 179 4.31 -24.54 -18.11
C ASN A 179 4.87 -23.25 -18.74
N ASP A 180 4.05 -22.25 -19.01
CA ASP A 180 4.58 -20.94 -19.41
C ASP A 180 5.38 -20.32 -18.24
N LYS A 181 6.34 -19.44 -18.58
CA LYS A 181 7.13 -18.71 -17.59
C LYS A 181 6.66 -17.26 -17.51
N THR A 182 6.68 -16.72 -16.31
CA THR A 182 6.39 -15.31 -16.04
C THR A 182 7.43 -14.75 -15.08
N PHE A 183 7.50 -13.42 -14.97
CA PHE A 183 8.27 -12.75 -13.93
C PHE A 183 7.37 -12.46 -12.74
N GLU A 184 7.68 -13.07 -11.60
CA GLU A 184 7.23 -12.54 -10.33
C GLU A 184 7.99 -11.25 -10.04
N PHE A 185 7.28 -10.27 -9.49
CA PHE A 185 7.83 -8.94 -9.22
C PHE A 185 7.64 -8.61 -7.73
N TYR A 186 8.71 -8.16 -7.10
CA TYR A 186 8.76 -7.84 -5.68
C TYR A 186 9.13 -6.36 -5.53
N LEU A 187 8.29 -5.58 -4.85
CA LEU A 187 8.56 -4.16 -4.61
C LEU A 187 9.70 -4.02 -3.60
N ASP A 188 10.81 -3.41 -4.03
CA ASP A 188 12.08 -3.30 -3.32
C ASP A 188 12.81 -4.65 -3.15
N GLU A 189 12.70 -5.36 -2.03
CA GLU A 189 13.43 -6.61 -1.78
C GLU A 189 12.51 -7.80 -1.53
N ARG A 190 12.77 -8.96 -2.14
CA ARG A 190 12.05 -10.21 -1.82
C ARG A 190 12.31 -10.64 -0.38
N TYR A 191 11.25 -11.07 0.33
CA TYR A 191 11.39 -11.65 1.66
C TYR A 191 12.37 -12.83 1.70
N GLY A 192 13.36 -12.75 2.61
CA GLY A 192 14.35 -13.80 2.84
C GLY A 192 15.49 -13.86 1.82
N ALA A 193 15.55 -12.94 0.85
CA ALA A 193 16.73 -12.78 0.03
C ALA A 193 17.86 -12.13 0.86
N ASN A 194 19.03 -12.77 0.90
CA ASN A 194 20.29 -12.06 1.15
C ASN A 194 20.70 -11.37 -0.15
N GLU A 195 21.37 -10.21 -0.04
CA GLU A 195 21.90 -9.31 -1.09
C GLU A 195 21.47 -9.62 -2.53
N ASP A 196 20.84 -8.59 -3.09
CA ASP A 196 20.22 -8.50 -4.39
C ASP A 196 20.95 -9.26 -5.53
N LYS A 197 20.45 -10.46 -5.87
CA LYS A 197 20.99 -11.30 -6.97
C LYS A 197 20.31 -11.08 -8.32
N SER A 198 19.53 -10.00 -8.49
CA SER A 198 18.92 -9.73 -9.79
C SER A 198 20.00 -9.24 -10.78
N PRO A 199 19.93 -9.64 -12.06
CA PRO A 199 20.87 -9.16 -13.07
C PRO A 199 20.84 -7.63 -13.12
N ALA A 200 22.02 -7.01 -13.09
CA ALA A 200 22.21 -5.57 -12.92
C ALA A 200 21.78 -4.70 -14.12
N ASP A 201 21.07 -5.25 -15.12
CA ASP A 201 20.82 -4.55 -16.39
C ASP A 201 19.55 -5.00 -17.12
N ASP A 202 18.38 -4.63 -16.58
CA ASP A 202 17.05 -4.88 -17.18
C ASP A 202 16.17 -3.62 -17.20
N SER A 203 16.77 -2.43 -17.30
CA SER A 203 16.07 -1.13 -17.28
C SER A 203 14.89 -1.07 -18.26
N ASP A 204 15.07 -1.60 -19.46
CA ASP A 204 14.01 -1.65 -20.49
C ASP A 204 12.81 -2.51 -20.04
N THR A 205 13.07 -3.62 -19.36
CA THR A 205 12.01 -4.49 -18.82
C THR A 205 11.22 -3.77 -17.73
N HIS A 206 11.90 -3.04 -16.85
CA HIS A 206 11.23 -2.25 -15.82
C HIS A 206 10.40 -1.10 -16.38
N ILE A 207 10.92 -0.40 -17.39
CA ILE A 207 10.18 0.64 -18.09
C ILE A 207 8.96 0.06 -18.81
N GLU A 208 9.07 -1.12 -19.43
CA GLU A 208 7.95 -1.79 -20.09
C GLU A 208 6.85 -2.19 -19.08
N ILE A 209 7.25 -2.82 -17.96
CA ILE A 209 6.33 -3.16 -16.85
C ILE A 209 5.62 -1.91 -16.35
N PHE A 210 6.37 -0.82 -16.16
CA PHE A 210 5.82 0.44 -15.67
C PHE A 210 4.85 1.06 -16.67
N LYS A 211 5.22 1.17 -17.95
CA LYS A 211 4.34 1.65 -19.03
C LYS A 211 3.05 0.84 -19.10
N THR A 212 3.15 -0.49 -19.05
CA THR A 212 2.00 -1.39 -19.06
C THR A 212 1.09 -1.13 -17.86
N ALA A 213 1.66 -0.96 -16.65
CA ALA A 213 0.88 -0.69 -15.45
C ALA A 213 0.17 0.67 -15.51
N ILE A 214 0.83 1.73 -15.98
CA ILE A 214 0.22 3.07 -16.13
C ILE A 214 -0.88 3.04 -17.19
N GLN A 215 -0.62 2.43 -18.35
CA GLN A 215 -1.63 2.27 -19.41
C GLN A 215 -2.84 1.48 -18.91
N ALA A 216 -2.61 0.39 -18.18
CA ALA A 216 -3.69 -0.41 -17.58
C ALA A 216 -4.52 0.39 -16.55
N CYS A 217 -3.87 1.25 -15.76
CA CYS A 217 -4.60 2.16 -14.86
C CYS A 217 -5.55 3.07 -15.66
N LYS A 218 -5.11 3.55 -16.82
CA LYS A 218 -5.90 4.45 -17.68
C LYS A 218 -7.07 3.70 -18.30
N GLU A 219 -6.80 2.54 -18.89
CA GLU A 219 -7.78 1.67 -19.52
C GLU A 219 -8.82 1.13 -18.52
N SER A 220 -8.48 1.01 -17.23
CA SER A 220 -9.45 0.63 -16.20
C SER A 220 -10.62 1.63 -16.08
N GLY A 221 -10.40 2.90 -16.44
CA GLY A 221 -11.35 4.01 -16.32
C GLY A 221 -11.70 4.42 -14.89
N THR A 222 -11.36 3.62 -13.88
CA THR A 222 -11.71 3.86 -12.46
C THR A 222 -10.55 4.40 -11.65
N VAL A 223 -9.30 4.03 -11.97
CA VAL A 223 -8.13 4.53 -11.26
C VAL A 223 -7.97 6.03 -11.54
N LYS A 224 -7.86 6.83 -10.48
CA LYS A 224 -7.71 8.30 -10.53
C LYS A 224 -6.35 8.78 -10.03
N HIS A 225 -5.69 7.96 -9.21
CA HIS A 225 -4.41 8.31 -8.61
C HIS A 225 -3.44 7.14 -8.62
N VAL A 226 -2.16 7.41 -8.89
CA VAL A 226 -1.09 6.43 -8.76
C VAL A 226 -0.03 6.96 -7.81
N VAL A 227 0.31 6.19 -6.78
CA VAL A 227 1.49 6.47 -5.96
C VAL A 227 2.65 5.65 -6.50
N VAL A 228 3.69 6.33 -6.94
CA VAL A 228 4.89 5.71 -7.52
C VAL A 228 6.04 5.89 -6.56
N LEU A 229 6.68 4.78 -6.18
CA LEU A 229 7.90 4.81 -5.40
C LEU A 229 9.11 4.62 -6.32
N GLU A 230 10.04 5.57 -6.29
CA GLU A 230 11.38 5.40 -6.81
C GLU A 230 12.15 4.41 -5.94
N THR A 231 12.54 3.30 -6.53
CA THR A 231 13.31 2.23 -5.85
C THR A 231 14.82 2.43 -6.04
N LEU A 232 15.65 1.86 -5.16
CA LEU A 232 17.12 2.01 -5.21
C LEU A 232 17.76 1.52 -6.52
N ARG A 233 17.05 0.68 -7.28
CA ARG A 233 17.46 0.13 -8.57
C ARG A 233 17.16 1.06 -9.76
N THR A 234 16.51 2.19 -9.52
CA THR A 234 16.14 3.14 -10.58
C THR A 234 17.36 3.87 -11.11
N LYS A 235 17.82 3.51 -12.32
CA LYS A 235 18.95 4.18 -12.97
C LYS A 235 18.57 5.54 -13.56
N ASN A 236 17.45 5.59 -14.30
CA ASN A 236 16.99 6.77 -15.03
C ASN A 236 15.58 7.21 -14.57
N PRO A 237 15.45 7.92 -13.44
CA PRO A 237 14.15 8.37 -12.92
C PRO A 237 13.31 9.16 -13.94
N SER A 238 13.96 9.96 -14.78
CA SER A 238 13.30 10.78 -15.80
C SER A 238 12.48 9.97 -16.80
N GLU A 239 12.87 8.74 -17.11
CA GLU A 239 12.11 7.89 -18.03
C GLU A 239 10.75 7.50 -17.42
N PHE A 240 10.71 7.19 -16.13
CA PHE A 240 9.47 6.87 -15.41
C PHE A 240 8.57 8.09 -15.26
N VAL A 241 9.16 9.25 -14.96
CA VAL A 241 8.39 10.50 -14.86
C VAL A 241 7.84 10.92 -16.22
N ASN A 242 8.61 10.78 -17.30
CA ASN A 242 8.12 11.03 -18.66
C ASN A 242 6.91 10.15 -19.01
N VAL A 243 6.89 8.88 -18.58
CA VAL A 243 5.71 8.02 -18.77
C VAL A 243 4.48 8.59 -18.04
N LEU A 244 4.65 9.06 -16.80
CA LEU A 244 3.55 9.65 -16.03
C LEU A 244 3.07 10.99 -16.62
N GLU A 245 3.99 11.84 -17.05
CA GLU A 245 3.67 13.18 -17.59
C GLU A 245 3.03 13.12 -18.97
N ASN A 246 3.36 12.10 -19.77
CA ASN A 246 2.75 11.88 -21.08
C ASN A 246 1.37 11.21 -21.00
N GLU A 247 0.97 10.67 -19.85
CA GLU A 247 -0.32 10.01 -19.70
C GLU A 247 -1.39 10.92 -19.10
N GLU A 248 -2.33 11.31 -19.96
CA GLU A 248 -3.49 12.10 -19.58
C GLU A 248 -4.52 11.30 -18.79
N GLY A 249 -5.15 11.94 -17.80
CA GLY A 249 -6.30 11.39 -17.07
C GLY A 249 -5.96 10.64 -15.78
N ILE A 250 -4.68 10.48 -15.44
CA ILE A 250 -4.21 9.93 -14.17
C ILE A 250 -3.36 10.97 -13.45
N THR A 251 -3.68 11.20 -12.17
CA THR A 251 -2.81 12.00 -11.31
C THR A 251 -1.83 11.09 -10.55
N TYR A 252 -0.70 11.63 -10.12
CA TYR A 252 0.29 10.82 -9.41
C TYR A 252 0.95 11.52 -8.22
N THR A 253 1.42 10.71 -7.27
CA THR A 253 2.40 11.12 -6.27
C THR A 253 3.64 10.29 -6.49
N TYR A 254 4.71 10.90 -7.02
CA TYR A 254 5.99 10.24 -7.25
C TYR A 254 6.92 10.51 -6.07
N ILE A 255 7.31 9.46 -5.35
CA ILE A 255 8.12 9.51 -4.13
C ILE A 255 9.56 9.15 -4.48
N ARG A 256 10.46 10.12 -4.34
CA ARG A 256 11.90 9.99 -4.57
C ARG A 256 12.65 9.80 -3.28
N LEU A 257 13.67 8.96 -3.29
CA LEU A 257 14.48 8.64 -2.12
C LEU A 257 15.86 9.25 -2.26
N LYS A 258 16.21 10.20 -1.40
CA LYS A 258 17.55 10.83 -1.35
C LYS A 258 18.52 10.16 -0.38
N SER A 259 18.08 9.12 0.31
CA SER A 259 18.89 8.41 1.30
C SER A 259 18.73 6.91 1.11
N PRO A 260 19.75 6.10 1.45
CA PRO A 260 19.68 4.65 1.33
C PRO A 260 18.56 4.08 2.21
N LEU A 261 18.07 2.88 1.87
CA LEU A 261 17.05 2.20 2.66
C LEU A 261 17.67 1.15 3.59
N LYS A 262 17.24 1.11 4.84
CA LYS A 262 17.54 0.04 5.79
C LYS A 262 16.26 -0.68 6.21
N LYS A 263 16.40 -1.94 6.60
CA LYS A 263 15.30 -2.76 7.12
C LYS A 263 15.46 -2.94 8.62
N ASP A 264 14.39 -2.82 9.39
CA ASP A 264 14.38 -3.25 10.78
C ASP A 264 13.94 -4.72 10.89
N LEU A 265 14.90 -5.61 11.17
CA LEU A 265 14.64 -7.05 11.31
C LEU A 265 13.72 -7.40 12.48
N THR A 266 13.55 -6.48 13.43
CA THR A 266 12.71 -6.64 14.61
C THR A 266 11.42 -5.83 14.49
N PHE A 267 11.08 -5.37 13.28
CA PHE A 267 9.92 -4.54 13.06
C PHE A 267 8.62 -5.26 13.42
N SER A 268 7.77 -4.54 14.15
CA SER A 268 6.34 -4.77 14.23
C SER A 268 5.64 -3.43 14.03
N PHE A 269 4.38 -3.47 13.58
CA PHE A 269 3.57 -2.27 13.38
C PHE A 269 3.50 -1.38 14.64
N GLU A 270 3.74 -1.94 15.83
CA GLU A 270 3.71 -1.25 17.13
C GLU A 270 4.85 -0.24 17.29
N LYS A 271 5.93 -0.38 16.52
CA LYS A 271 7.01 0.61 16.48
C LYS A 271 6.60 1.88 15.73
N GLY A 272 5.70 1.76 14.76
CA GLY A 272 5.24 2.86 13.93
C GLY A 272 6.37 3.55 13.16
N VAL A 273 6.22 4.86 12.95
CA VAL A 273 7.24 5.70 12.32
C VAL A 273 8.41 5.89 13.29
N GLN A 274 9.61 5.53 12.84
CA GLN A 274 10.83 5.47 13.66
C GLN A 274 11.66 6.74 13.55
N ASP A 275 11.97 7.17 12.32
CA ASP A 275 12.79 8.33 12.05
C ASP A 275 11.94 9.49 11.52
N LYS A 276 12.29 10.72 11.91
CA LYS A 276 11.67 11.90 11.32
C LYS A 276 12.17 12.06 9.89
N LEU A 277 11.25 12.04 8.94
CA LEU A 277 11.55 12.25 7.52
C LEU A 277 11.56 13.75 7.20
N GLU A 278 12.43 14.14 6.29
CA GLU A 278 12.35 15.43 5.60
C GLU A 278 11.74 15.19 4.23
N VAL A 279 10.66 15.90 3.92
CA VAL A 279 9.95 15.75 2.66
C VAL A 279 9.83 17.12 2.02
N VAL A 280 10.25 17.23 0.76
CA VAL A 280 10.12 18.45 -0.05
C VAL A 280 9.35 18.14 -1.32
N CYS A 281 8.42 19.02 -1.69
CA CYS A 281 7.73 18.93 -2.99
C CYS A 281 8.58 19.63 -4.04
N LEU A 282 8.94 18.92 -5.12
CA LEU A 282 9.66 19.51 -6.22
C LEU A 282 8.73 20.38 -7.08
N PRO A 283 9.19 21.57 -7.52
CA PRO A 283 8.49 22.36 -8.51
C PRO A 283 8.25 21.57 -9.81
N LYS A 284 7.13 21.87 -10.48
CA LYS A 284 6.83 21.24 -11.78
C LYS A 284 7.92 21.59 -12.80
N GLY A 285 8.41 20.58 -13.51
CA GLY A 285 9.49 20.73 -14.50
C GLY A 285 10.89 20.82 -13.90
N SER A 286 11.05 20.61 -12.58
CA SER A 286 12.38 20.46 -11.98
C SER A 286 13.13 19.29 -12.64
N PRO A 287 14.42 19.47 -12.99
CA PRO A 287 15.20 18.39 -13.57
C PRO A 287 15.36 17.28 -12.54
N ILE A 288 15.12 16.06 -13.00
CA ILE A 288 15.22 14.85 -12.19
C ILE A 288 16.52 14.16 -12.59
N HIS A 289 17.48 14.17 -11.68
CA HIS A 289 18.75 13.50 -11.89
C HIS A 289 18.72 12.11 -11.25
N PRO A 290 19.44 11.12 -11.80
CA PRO A 290 19.71 9.88 -11.08
C PRO A 290 20.23 10.21 -9.68
N ASN A 291 19.76 9.47 -8.67
CA ASN A 291 20.36 9.62 -7.35
C ASN A 291 21.79 9.08 -7.43
N ASP A 292 22.74 9.88 -6.98
CA ASP A 292 24.08 9.38 -6.69
C ASP A 292 23.96 8.53 -5.42
N THR A 293 23.60 7.26 -5.58
CA THR A 293 23.44 6.32 -4.45
C THR A 293 24.78 5.86 -3.89
N THR A 294 25.89 6.51 -4.25
CA THR A 294 27.15 6.33 -3.53
C THR A 294 26.90 6.84 -2.12
N PRO A 295 26.93 5.96 -1.09
CA PRO A 295 26.70 6.41 0.28
C PRO A 295 27.78 7.42 0.60
N LEU A 296 27.43 8.70 0.68
CA LEU A 296 28.34 9.70 1.17
C LEU A 296 28.60 9.38 2.65
N ASP A 297 29.85 9.47 3.08
CA ASP A 297 30.21 9.25 4.49
C ASP A 297 29.32 10.14 5.39
N GLY A 298 28.42 9.50 6.15
CA GLY A 298 27.49 10.18 7.05
C GLY A 298 26.02 10.24 6.58
N GLU A 299 25.67 9.74 5.39
CA GLU A 299 24.27 9.58 5.01
C GLU A 299 23.57 8.53 5.87
N THR A 300 22.46 8.91 6.48
CA THR A 300 21.68 8.01 7.34
C THR A 300 20.59 7.37 6.50
N ALA A 301 20.53 6.04 6.59
CA ALA A 301 19.50 5.28 5.90
C ALA A 301 18.11 5.52 6.49
N ILE A 302 17.10 5.53 5.63
CA ILE A 302 15.68 5.60 6.00
C ILE A 302 15.16 4.19 6.24
N TYR A 303 14.35 3.99 7.28
CA TYR A 303 13.64 2.74 7.47
C TYR A 303 12.62 2.51 6.34
N ARG A 304 12.65 1.34 5.73
CA ARG A 304 11.65 0.91 4.74
C ARG A 304 10.22 1.05 5.27
N GLU A 305 10.04 0.81 6.56
CA GLU A 305 8.76 0.89 7.23
C GLU A 305 8.23 2.32 7.33
N ASP A 306 9.12 3.32 7.46
CA ASP A 306 8.75 4.73 7.45
C ASP A 306 8.32 5.16 6.04
N ILE A 307 8.98 4.66 4.99
CA ILE A 307 8.56 4.86 3.60
C ILE A 307 7.20 4.19 3.33
N ALA A 308 7.00 2.97 3.83
CA ALA A 308 5.71 2.28 3.71
C ALA A 308 4.58 3.06 4.40
N ALA A 309 4.84 3.62 5.59
CA ALA A 309 3.90 4.50 6.29
C ALA A 309 3.67 5.82 5.52
N LEU A 310 4.72 6.41 4.93
CA LEU A 310 4.61 7.62 4.12
C LEU A 310 3.72 7.41 2.88
N ILE A 311 3.87 6.28 2.18
CA ILE A 311 3.02 5.90 1.05
C ILE A 311 1.55 5.89 1.47
N VAL A 312 1.21 5.22 2.58
CA VAL A 312 -0.16 5.15 3.10
C VAL A 312 -0.67 6.52 3.54
N GLN A 313 0.15 7.29 4.25
CA GLN A 313 -0.22 8.63 4.71
C GLN A 313 -0.42 9.60 3.53
N SER A 314 0.32 9.46 2.43
CA SER A 314 0.15 10.28 1.22
C SER A 314 -1.22 10.09 0.59
N LEU A 315 -1.73 8.85 0.56
CA LEU A 315 -3.08 8.53 0.07
C LEU A 315 -4.17 9.19 0.92
N MET A 316 -3.96 9.29 2.23
CA MET A 316 -4.87 9.93 3.18
C MET A 316 -4.80 11.45 3.13
N THR A 317 -3.61 12.02 2.87
CA THR A 317 -3.36 13.45 3.08
C THR A 317 -3.54 14.27 1.82
N PHE A 318 -3.05 13.77 0.68
CA PHE A 318 -3.07 14.54 -0.55
C PHE A 318 -4.45 14.53 -1.23
N ASN A 319 -4.75 15.64 -1.90
CA ASN A 319 -5.80 15.66 -2.91
C ASN A 319 -5.31 14.87 -4.15
N TRP A 320 -6.17 14.01 -4.68
CA TRP A 320 -5.89 13.22 -5.89
C TRP A 320 -6.24 13.99 -7.17
N GLY A 321 -6.36 15.32 -7.08
CA GLY A 321 -6.61 16.19 -8.23
C GLY A 321 -5.33 16.76 -8.85
N GLY A 322 -4.20 16.70 -8.13
CA GLY A 322 -2.92 17.25 -8.59
C GLY A 322 -1.80 16.22 -8.55
N SER A 323 -1.03 16.17 -9.64
CA SER A 323 0.22 15.41 -9.69
C SER A 323 1.35 16.14 -8.98
N ARG A 324 2.22 15.39 -8.30
CA ARG A 324 3.35 15.93 -7.55
C ARG A 324 4.52 14.96 -7.49
N ILE A 325 5.70 15.53 -7.28
CA ILE A 325 6.93 14.78 -7.03
C ILE A 325 7.43 15.23 -5.67
N ILE A 326 7.60 14.28 -4.74
CA ILE A 326 8.17 14.55 -3.42
C ILE A 326 9.53 13.85 -3.31
N GLU A 327 10.50 14.56 -2.76
CA GLU A 327 11.79 13.98 -2.36
C GLU A 327 11.82 13.77 -0.86
N VAL A 328 12.32 12.61 -0.46
CA VAL A 328 12.35 12.15 0.92
C VAL A 328 13.79 11.87 1.33
N SER A 329 14.22 12.46 2.43
CA SER A 329 15.50 12.20 3.08
C SER A 329 15.31 11.93 4.58
N SER A 330 16.31 11.32 5.20
CA SER A 330 16.36 11.17 6.66
C SER A 330 16.74 12.51 7.32
N SER A 331 16.02 12.93 8.37
CA SER A 331 16.46 14.07 9.21
C SER A 331 17.49 13.68 10.28
N ASN A 332 17.80 12.38 10.40
CA ASN A 332 18.71 11.77 11.38
C ASN A 332 18.27 11.98 12.83
N LYS A 333 17.00 12.32 13.03
CA LYS A 333 16.39 12.51 14.35
C LYS A 333 15.34 11.43 14.54
N PRO A 334 15.43 10.61 15.59
CA PRO A 334 14.36 9.69 15.92
C PRO A 334 13.09 10.51 16.19
N VAL A 335 11.94 9.97 15.85
CA VAL A 335 10.67 10.56 16.30
C VAL A 335 10.68 10.52 17.83
N GLU A 336 10.36 11.64 18.48
CA GLU A 336 10.27 11.70 19.93
C GLU A 336 9.20 10.71 20.41
N ALA A 337 9.65 9.57 20.93
CA ALA A 337 8.76 8.63 21.59
C ALA A 337 8.18 9.36 22.81
N GLY A 338 6.87 9.55 22.82
CA GLY A 338 6.17 9.99 24.02
C GLY A 338 6.51 9.07 25.22
N PRO A 339 6.20 9.50 26.46
CA PRO A 339 6.46 8.67 27.63
C PRO A 339 5.86 7.27 27.44
N PRO A 340 6.58 6.20 27.88
CA PRO A 340 6.14 4.84 27.65
C PRO A 340 4.73 4.64 28.22
N VAL A 341 3.75 4.44 27.33
CA VAL A 341 2.37 4.25 27.72
C VAL A 341 2.23 2.82 28.24
N ARG A 342 1.78 2.66 29.49
CA ARG A 342 1.49 1.34 30.06
C ARG A 342 0.22 0.80 29.39
N ASN A 343 0.33 -0.26 28.60
CA ASN A 343 -0.72 -0.82 27.74
C ASN A 343 -1.15 0.12 26.60
N PRO A 344 -0.27 0.35 25.62
CA PRO A 344 -0.60 1.15 24.45
C PRO A 344 -1.82 0.57 23.71
N LYS A 345 -2.78 1.45 23.46
CA LYS A 345 -4.04 1.13 22.76
C LYS A 345 -3.83 1.25 21.25
N TYR A 346 -3.24 0.21 20.68
CA TYR A 346 -2.99 0.12 19.23
C TYR A 346 -4.24 -0.12 18.38
N ASP A 347 -5.41 -0.18 19.01
CA ASP A 347 -6.74 -0.22 18.40
C ASP A 347 -7.20 1.16 17.91
N LYS A 348 -6.44 2.22 18.20
CA LYS A 348 -6.80 3.61 17.87
C LYS A 348 -5.97 4.24 16.76
N GLU A 349 -4.83 3.64 16.41
CA GLU A 349 -3.91 4.17 15.40
C GLU A 349 -3.44 3.07 14.44
N TRP A 350 -3.50 3.37 13.15
CA TRP A 350 -3.10 2.43 12.10
C TRP A 350 -1.58 2.24 12.05
N CYS A 351 -0.85 3.32 12.31
CA CYS A 351 0.59 3.36 12.49
C CYS A 351 0.92 4.39 13.58
N PRO A 352 1.56 3.99 14.69
CA PRO A 352 2.03 4.91 15.70
C PRO A 352 2.89 6.02 15.08
N ASN A 353 2.73 7.24 15.57
CA ASN A 353 3.42 8.43 15.06
C ASN A 353 3.08 8.84 13.62
N SER A 354 2.05 8.26 12.98
CA SER A 354 1.63 8.65 11.63
C SER A 354 1.22 10.12 11.50
N ASP A 355 0.78 10.76 12.59
CA ASP A 355 0.48 12.19 12.65
C ASP A 355 1.69 13.08 12.31
N VAL A 356 2.91 12.62 12.58
CA VAL A 356 4.14 13.33 12.20
C VAL A 356 4.23 13.42 10.68
N LEU A 357 3.98 12.31 9.99
CA LEU A 357 3.93 12.26 8.53
C LEU A 357 2.77 13.09 7.99
N ALA A 358 1.60 13.02 8.62
CA ALA A 358 0.44 13.82 8.23
C ALA A 358 0.75 15.33 8.31
N GLY A 359 1.41 15.77 9.38
CA GLY A 359 1.82 17.16 9.57
C GLY A 359 2.81 17.62 8.50
N ILE A 360 3.81 16.79 8.18
CA ILE A 360 4.77 17.07 7.10
C ILE A 360 4.05 17.19 5.76
N LEU A 361 3.20 16.22 5.40
CA LEU A 361 2.53 16.20 4.11
C LEU A 361 1.49 17.30 3.93
N ARG A 362 0.83 17.75 5.01
CA ARG A 362 -0.11 18.91 4.96
C ARG A 362 0.59 20.26 4.78
N ALA A 363 1.89 20.33 5.08
CA ALA A 363 2.69 21.54 4.92
C ALA A 363 3.22 21.72 3.49
N LEU A 364 3.06 20.71 2.63
CA LEU A 364 3.38 20.71 1.20
C LEU A 364 2.17 21.16 0.38
#